data_AF-A0A5C9E2E3-F1
#
_entry.id   AF-A0A5C9E2E3-F1
#
_cell.length_a   1.000
_cell.length_b   1.000
_cell.length_c   1.000
_cell.angle_alpha   90.00
_cell.angle_beta   90.00
_cell.angle_gamma   90.00
#
_symmetry.space_group_name_H-M   'P 1'
#
loop_
_entity.id
_entity.type
_entity.pdbx_description
1 polymer ?
#
loop_
_entity_poly.entity_id
_entity_poly.type
_entity_poly.pdbx_seq_one_letter_code
_entity_poly.pdbx_strand_id
1 'polypeptide(L)'
;MTQKKRKYICADCGNIFNEELSELIEEGIQVYCEKCGAPFNLEKTKFSEKAYKPVEKISTKEKEKKKKKHKKQKIEDLTEEEKEKRKKDYDKLAGAIKTFNKFTYIPILIYGIISFILTLTSFANPEEFVIIFIRHFTAGVAALTIALYDNRVIGKKVKAEKFEDVVLDGICFGILGSIVFGLGVLILIKGVLISVYAFISEDGQKRNLYEKGLLLKNSFCNFSSKAGYLILVLVFQGFFSGNIMVNETSALVYIRNPPEFSIIFPYLVAFCVFFTIAVISLIINSFITHKIYYRQTFDTKHGISLIILGILATMFYASGIFILIEGVLLIILKINAPDEYEDKPLAFKEKQGEPFIEEEHIYKSKEESVSKVPFVPHTEHETKTISHEKEQTVSKEEGVTQPSETPFVPQIKEKEISEEEDHKKAEEKGSQKIPFVPRVEGKELSDAKKEEIKKEISKIKEEEIPVIKDKERETELELKLHESLLPVRDKKDKKLVKEYFSKIFTVLSKDVKKQIKDLNISKKEKKEILKELAFLNKEQQINYINAMISLYKEELPDTLIARVKNLRNIKPEHLEKVVNQLKYMDAQEKVEFIIFLEKHA
;
A
#
# COMPACT_ATOMS: atom_id res chain seq x y z
N MET A 1 8.92 -41.81 -32.72
CA MET A 1 9.41 -43.19 -32.53
C MET A 1 10.47 -43.16 -31.44
N THR A 2 10.16 -43.69 -30.26
CA THR A 2 11.12 -43.83 -29.16
C THR A 2 12.08 -44.97 -29.51
N GLN A 3 13.32 -44.63 -29.87
CA GLN A 3 14.37 -45.64 -30.07
C GLN A 3 14.58 -46.39 -28.74
N LYS A 4 14.52 -47.72 -28.81
CA LYS A 4 14.71 -48.61 -27.65
C LYS A 4 16.18 -48.49 -27.20
N LYS A 5 16.43 -47.77 -26.10
CA LYS A 5 17.77 -47.57 -25.55
C LYS A 5 18.45 -48.90 -25.23
N ARG A 6 19.68 -49.07 -25.68
CA ARG A 6 20.48 -50.28 -25.43
C ARG A 6 21.08 -50.20 -24.03
N LYS A 7 21.12 -51.32 -23.31
CA LYS A 7 21.80 -51.42 -22.01
C LYS A 7 23.19 -52.00 -22.22
N TYR A 8 24.21 -51.28 -21.78
CA TYR A 8 25.61 -51.74 -21.82
C TYR A 8 26.01 -52.32 -20.47
N ILE A 9 26.77 -53.41 -20.49
CA ILE A 9 27.21 -54.14 -19.30
C ILE A 9 28.73 -54.28 -19.37
N CYS A 10 29.42 -53.99 -18.27
CA CYS A 10 30.87 -54.16 -18.16
C CYS A 10 31.23 -55.65 -18.25
N ALA A 11 32.12 -56.00 -19.17
CA ALA A 11 32.56 -57.38 -19.37
C ALA A 11 33.30 -57.95 -18.14
N ASP A 12 34.05 -57.13 -17.42
CA ASP A 12 34.91 -57.59 -16.32
C ASP A 12 34.14 -57.83 -15.00
N CYS A 13 33.15 -56.99 -14.68
CA CYS A 13 32.46 -57.05 -13.38
C CYS A 13 30.94 -57.16 -13.46
N GLY A 14 30.35 -57.17 -14.66
CA GLY A 14 28.91 -57.27 -14.86
C GLY A 14 28.11 -56.02 -14.48
N ASN A 15 28.77 -54.90 -14.15
CA ASN A 15 28.07 -53.66 -13.81
C ASN A 15 27.34 -53.08 -15.01
N ILE A 16 26.07 -52.69 -14.84
CA ILE A 16 25.27 -52.05 -15.89
C ILE A 16 25.61 -50.55 -15.89
N PHE A 17 25.97 -50.01 -17.05
CA PHE A 17 26.26 -48.59 -17.18
C PHE A 17 25.00 -47.75 -17.03
N ASN A 18 25.12 -46.60 -16.37
CA ASN A 18 24.02 -45.64 -16.26
C ASN A 18 23.67 -45.04 -17.65
N GLU A 19 22.56 -44.32 -17.73
CA GLU A 19 22.03 -43.81 -19.00
C GLU A 19 22.97 -42.78 -19.65
N GLU A 20 23.65 -41.95 -18.85
CA GLU A 20 24.61 -40.94 -19.33
C GLU A 20 25.86 -41.59 -19.96
N LEU A 21 26.39 -42.64 -19.33
CA LEU A 21 27.55 -43.39 -19.84
C LEU A 21 27.17 -44.21 -21.08
N SER A 22 25.93 -44.69 -21.16
CA SER A 22 25.40 -45.39 -22.33
C SER A 22 25.34 -44.48 -23.56
N GLU A 23 24.94 -43.21 -23.38
CA GLU A 23 24.95 -42.19 -24.44
C GLU A 23 26.39 -41.91 -24.92
N LEU A 24 27.37 -41.84 -24.02
CA LEU A 24 28.79 -41.68 -24.39
C LEU A 24 29.37 -42.88 -25.16
N ILE A 25 28.96 -44.11 -24.81
CA ILE A 25 29.33 -45.33 -25.54
C ILE A 25 28.76 -45.26 -26.97
N GLU A 26 27.51 -44.82 -27.14
CA GLU A 26 26.87 -44.66 -28.45
C GLU A 26 27.51 -43.57 -29.30
N GLU A 27 28.08 -42.53 -28.68
CA GLU A 27 28.87 -41.49 -29.34
C GLU A 27 30.31 -41.94 -29.71
N GLY A 28 30.72 -43.16 -29.34
CA GLY A 28 32.05 -43.70 -29.63
C GLY A 28 33.16 -43.13 -28.74
N ILE A 29 32.81 -42.61 -27.56
CA ILE A 29 33.75 -42.09 -26.57
C ILE A 29 34.17 -43.23 -25.63
N GLN A 30 35.46 -43.33 -25.32
CA GLN A 30 35.96 -44.35 -24.39
C GLN A 30 35.41 -44.09 -22.98
N VAL A 31 34.73 -45.09 -22.42
CA VAL A 31 34.13 -45.01 -21.09
C VAL A 31 34.79 -46.06 -20.18
N TYR A 32 34.89 -45.76 -18.89
CA TYR A 32 35.45 -46.67 -17.89
C TYR A 32 34.35 -47.10 -16.92
N CYS A 33 34.38 -48.35 -16.49
CA CYS A 33 33.41 -48.87 -15.54
C CYS A 33 33.53 -48.18 -14.18
N GLU A 34 32.41 -47.64 -13.67
CA GLU A 34 32.37 -46.97 -12.35
C GLU A 34 32.78 -47.91 -11.19
N LYS A 35 32.61 -49.23 -11.34
CA LYS A 35 32.85 -50.21 -10.27
C LYS A 35 34.26 -50.78 -10.27
N CYS A 36 34.80 -51.11 -11.44
CA CYS A 36 36.11 -51.79 -11.55
C CYS A 36 37.18 -50.97 -12.29
N GLY A 37 36.83 -49.82 -12.87
CA GLY A 37 37.75 -48.98 -13.63
C GLY A 37 38.18 -49.54 -14.98
N ALA A 38 37.69 -50.72 -15.38
CA ALA A 38 38.05 -51.31 -16.66
C ALA A 38 37.45 -50.51 -17.85
N PRO A 39 38.22 -50.31 -18.94
CA PRO A 39 37.73 -49.65 -20.14
C PRO A 39 36.64 -50.50 -20.81
N PHE A 40 35.55 -49.86 -21.21
CA PHE A 40 34.51 -50.51 -21.98
C PHE A 40 35.01 -50.82 -23.39
N ASN A 41 34.99 -52.09 -23.78
CA ASN A 41 35.35 -52.56 -25.11
C ASN A 41 34.13 -53.19 -25.77
N LEU A 42 33.84 -52.77 -27.00
CA LEU A 42 32.80 -53.35 -27.83
C LEU A 42 33.46 -53.86 -29.12
N GLU A 43 33.26 -55.13 -29.43
CA GLU A 43 33.86 -55.74 -30.63
C GLU A 43 33.45 -54.92 -31.87
N LYS A 44 34.46 -54.48 -32.64
CA LYS A 44 34.37 -53.73 -33.92
C LYS A 44 34.21 -52.21 -33.85
N THR A 45 34.19 -51.58 -32.68
CA THR A 45 34.25 -50.10 -32.57
C THR A 45 35.58 -49.64 -32.00
N LYS A 46 36.29 -48.75 -32.73
CA LYS A 46 37.44 -48.03 -32.20
C LYS A 46 36.94 -46.80 -31.45
N PHE A 47 37.04 -46.82 -30.12
CA PHE A 47 36.72 -45.66 -29.30
C PHE A 47 37.80 -44.59 -29.47
N SER A 48 37.38 -43.33 -29.55
CA SER A 48 38.32 -42.21 -29.59
C SER A 48 38.71 -41.84 -28.16
N GLU A 49 40.01 -41.90 -27.85
CA GLU A 49 40.60 -41.25 -26.68
C GLU A 49 40.61 -39.73 -26.86
N LYS A 50 39.44 -39.12 -27.05
CA LYS A 50 39.33 -37.68 -26.82
C LYS A 50 39.49 -37.48 -25.33
N ALA A 51 40.51 -36.72 -24.93
CA ALA A 51 40.71 -36.31 -23.54
C ALA A 51 39.37 -35.79 -23.00
N TYR A 52 38.80 -36.55 -22.06
CA TYR A 52 37.57 -36.18 -21.38
C TYR A 52 37.83 -34.83 -20.72
N LYS A 53 37.38 -33.74 -21.34
CA LYS A 53 37.22 -32.48 -20.64
C LYS A 53 36.11 -32.80 -19.64
N PRO A 54 36.37 -32.78 -18.32
CA PRO A 54 35.31 -32.96 -17.35
C PRO A 54 34.19 -32.05 -17.77
N VAL A 55 33.00 -32.62 -17.94
CA VAL A 55 31.79 -31.82 -18.10
C VAL A 55 31.79 -30.97 -16.85
N GLU A 56 32.31 -29.73 -16.96
CA GLU A 56 32.21 -28.73 -15.90
C GLU A 56 30.78 -28.86 -15.47
N LYS A 57 30.55 -29.19 -14.18
CA LYS A 57 29.21 -29.23 -13.64
C LYS A 57 28.64 -27.86 -13.92
N ILE A 58 27.94 -27.75 -15.07
CA ILE A 58 27.28 -26.55 -15.53
C ILE A 58 26.33 -26.32 -14.39
N SER A 59 26.73 -25.42 -13.49
CA SER A 59 26.01 -25.19 -12.26
C SER A 59 24.56 -25.00 -12.67
N THR A 60 23.63 -25.53 -11.90
CA THR A 60 22.19 -25.47 -12.22
C THR A 60 21.77 -24.04 -12.64
N LYS A 61 22.48 -23.03 -12.10
CA LYS A 61 22.43 -21.61 -12.48
C LYS A 61 22.74 -21.31 -13.96
N GLU A 62 23.70 -21.95 -14.61
CA GLU A 62 24.01 -21.74 -16.04
C GLU A 62 22.98 -22.40 -16.97
N LYS A 63 22.48 -23.60 -16.65
CA LYS A 63 21.37 -24.22 -17.40
C LYS A 63 20.10 -23.37 -17.31
N GLU A 64 19.81 -22.78 -16.15
CA GLU A 64 18.71 -21.81 -15.99
C GLU A 64 18.95 -20.50 -16.75
N LYS A 65 20.18 -19.97 -16.73
CA LYS A 65 20.53 -18.78 -17.53
C LYS A 65 20.36 -19.04 -19.03
N LYS A 66 20.76 -20.21 -19.55
CA LYS A 66 20.53 -20.59 -20.95
C LYS A 66 19.03 -20.76 -21.29
N LYS A 67 18.24 -21.40 -20.41
CA LYS A 67 16.76 -21.49 -20.59
C LYS A 67 16.08 -20.11 -20.58
N LYS A 68 16.48 -19.20 -19.68
CA LYS A 68 15.95 -17.83 -19.63
C LYS A 68 16.31 -17.04 -20.89
N LYS A 69 17.55 -17.16 -21.40
CA LYS A 69 17.96 -16.54 -22.67
C LYS A 69 17.14 -17.06 -23.85
N HIS A 70 16.95 -18.38 -23.98
CA HIS A 70 16.13 -18.95 -25.05
C HIS A 70 14.67 -18.50 -25.01
N LYS A 71 14.06 -18.35 -23.83
CA LYS A 71 12.67 -17.89 -23.72
C LYS A 71 12.53 -16.41 -24.11
N LYS A 72 13.51 -15.57 -23.75
CA LYS A 72 13.54 -14.16 -24.15
C LYS A 72 13.75 -14.00 -25.66
N GLN A 73 14.68 -14.77 -26.22
CA GLN A 73 14.97 -14.78 -27.64
C GLN A 73 13.76 -15.25 -28.47
N LYS A 74 13.05 -16.29 -28.03
CA LYS A 74 11.82 -16.75 -28.71
C LYS A 74 10.71 -15.69 -28.83
N ILE A 75 10.67 -14.69 -27.93
CA ILE A 75 9.70 -13.59 -28.01
C ILE A 75 10.21 -12.49 -28.95
N GLU A 76 11.52 -12.23 -28.95
CA GLU A 76 12.16 -11.28 -29.88
C GLU A 76 12.10 -11.79 -31.33
N ASP A 77 12.16 -13.12 -31.52
CA ASP A 77 12.10 -13.81 -32.82
C ASP A 77 10.68 -13.93 -33.41
N LEU A 78 9.63 -13.50 -32.70
CA LEU A 78 8.27 -13.47 -33.26
C LEU A 78 8.24 -12.54 -34.47
N THR A 79 7.56 -12.96 -35.55
CA THR A 79 7.42 -12.13 -36.74
C THR A 79 6.62 -10.86 -36.40
N GLU A 80 6.88 -9.74 -37.09
CA GLU A 80 6.15 -8.49 -36.86
C GLU A 80 4.62 -8.68 -37.02
N GLU A 81 4.20 -9.59 -37.90
CA GLU A 81 2.80 -9.97 -38.09
C GLU A 81 2.20 -10.65 -36.84
N GLU A 82 2.94 -11.55 -36.17
CA GLU A 82 2.51 -12.18 -34.92
C GLU A 82 2.43 -11.16 -33.77
N LYS A 83 3.37 -10.21 -33.71
CA LYS A 83 3.35 -9.11 -32.73
C LYS A 83 2.11 -8.22 -32.93
N GLU A 84 1.81 -7.85 -34.17
CA GLU A 84 0.62 -7.05 -34.50
C GLU A 84 -0.68 -7.79 -34.16
N LYS A 85 -0.76 -9.09 -34.47
CA LYS A 85 -1.92 -9.92 -34.11
C LYS A 85 -2.13 -9.97 -32.59
N ARG A 86 -1.07 -10.19 -31.81
CA ARG A 86 -1.14 -10.17 -30.34
C ARG A 86 -1.57 -8.82 -29.81
N LYS A 87 -1.05 -7.72 -30.38
CA LYS A 87 -1.47 -6.35 -30.02
C LYS A 87 -2.97 -6.16 -30.23
N LYS A 88 -3.51 -6.57 -31.38
CA LYS A 88 -4.96 -6.53 -31.66
C LYS A 88 -5.76 -7.35 -30.64
N ASP A 89 -5.27 -8.52 -30.24
CA ASP A 89 -5.93 -9.35 -29.23
C ASP A 89 -5.89 -8.71 -27.83
N TYR A 90 -4.80 -8.03 -27.46
CA TYR A 90 -4.73 -7.24 -26.22
C TYR A 90 -5.68 -6.04 -26.23
N ASP A 91 -5.77 -5.33 -27.34
CA ASP A 91 -6.67 -4.18 -27.48
C ASP A 91 -8.14 -4.63 -27.37
N LYS A 92 -8.48 -5.79 -27.96
CA LYS A 92 -9.79 -6.41 -27.78
C LYS A 92 -10.06 -6.79 -26.32
N LEU A 93 -9.09 -7.41 -25.63
CA LEU A 93 -9.22 -7.79 -24.23
C LEU A 93 -9.37 -6.55 -23.32
N ALA A 94 -8.57 -5.51 -23.54
CA ALA A 94 -8.69 -4.23 -22.84
C ALA A 94 -10.05 -3.57 -23.09
N GLY A 95 -10.53 -3.60 -24.34
CA GLY A 95 -11.87 -3.13 -24.72
C GLY A 95 -13.00 -3.90 -24.01
N ALA A 96 -12.89 -5.22 -23.90
CA ALA A 96 -13.81 -6.04 -23.13
C ALA A 96 -13.80 -5.65 -21.65
N ILE A 97 -12.62 -5.55 -21.02
CA ILE A 97 -12.49 -5.14 -19.61
C ILE A 97 -13.11 -3.75 -19.37
N LYS A 98 -12.84 -2.78 -20.25
CA LYS A 98 -13.45 -1.43 -20.17
C LYS A 98 -14.97 -1.46 -20.29
N THR A 99 -15.50 -2.36 -21.12
CA THR A 99 -16.96 -2.55 -21.29
C THR A 99 -17.57 -3.13 -20.02
N PHE A 100 -17.00 -4.23 -19.49
CA PHE A 100 -17.38 -4.81 -18.19
C PHE A 100 -17.32 -3.78 -17.05
N ASN A 101 -16.29 -2.94 -17.03
CA ASN A 101 -16.12 -1.92 -15.99
C ASN A 101 -17.27 -0.91 -15.89
N LYS A 102 -18.04 -0.69 -16.97
CA LYS A 102 -19.16 0.26 -16.96
C LYS A 102 -20.37 -0.25 -16.17
N PHE A 103 -20.60 -1.56 -16.16
CA PHE A 103 -21.84 -2.14 -15.61
C PHE A 103 -21.63 -3.10 -14.44
N THR A 104 -20.41 -3.58 -14.20
CA THR A 104 -20.11 -4.62 -13.19
C THR A 104 -20.57 -4.30 -11.77
N TYR A 105 -20.50 -3.03 -11.34
CA TYR A 105 -20.93 -2.62 -10.00
C TYR A 105 -22.45 -2.40 -9.86
N ILE A 106 -23.19 -2.27 -10.98
CA ILE A 106 -24.60 -1.84 -10.97
C ILE A 106 -25.50 -2.85 -10.24
N PRO A 107 -25.44 -4.18 -10.51
CA PRO A 107 -26.32 -5.13 -9.83
C PRO A 107 -26.11 -5.16 -8.31
N ILE A 108 -24.86 -5.06 -7.86
CA ILE A 108 -24.53 -5.02 -6.43
C ILE A 108 -25.03 -3.71 -5.81
N LEU A 109 -24.90 -2.59 -6.51
CA LEU A 109 -25.41 -1.31 -6.05
C LEU A 109 -26.95 -1.32 -5.91
N ILE A 110 -27.66 -1.86 -6.90
CA ILE A 110 -29.13 -2.01 -6.86
C ILE A 110 -29.51 -2.87 -5.65
N TYR A 111 -28.84 -4.00 -5.45
CA TYR A 111 -29.08 -4.86 -4.29
C TYR A 111 -28.81 -4.14 -2.97
N GLY A 112 -27.76 -3.33 -2.88
CA GLY A 112 -27.48 -2.50 -1.71
C GLY A 112 -28.62 -1.52 -1.41
N ILE A 113 -29.12 -0.83 -2.43
CA ILE A 113 -30.25 0.11 -2.30
C ILE A 113 -31.52 -0.62 -1.86
N ILE A 114 -31.85 -1.75 -2.50
CA ILE A 114 -33.02 -2.58 -2.13
C ILE A 114 -32.88 -3.05 -0.67
N SER A 115 -31.69 -3.48 -0.25
CA SER A 115 -31.44 -3.90 1.12
C SER A 115 -31.70 -2.76 2.12
N PHE A 116 -31.28 -1.53 1.83
CA PHE A 116 -31.60 -0.38 2.68
C PHE A 116 -33.09 -0.04 2.69
N ILE A 117 -33.80 -0.17 1.57
CA ILE A 117 -35.26 0.01 1.53
C ILE A 117 -35.95 -1.05 2.39
N LEU A 118 -35.51 -2.31 2.32
CA LEU A 118 -36.03 -3.39 3.14
C LEU A 118 -35.78 -3.16 4.64
N THR A 119 -34.73 -2.43 5.02
CA THR A 119 -34.54 -2.00 6.41
C THR A 119 -35.73 -1.18 6.93
N LEU A 120 -36.43 -0.41 6.09
CA LEU A 120 -37.63 0.34 6.50
C LEU A 120 -38.82 -0.57 6.83
N THR A 121 -38.86 -1.79 6.31
CA THR A 121 -39.92 -2.76 6.65
C THR A 121 -39.85 -3.24 8.10
N SER A 122 -38.70 -3.05 8.77
CA SER A 122 -38.54 -3.35 10.20
C SER A 122 -39.52 -2.57 11.08
N PHE A 123 -39.92 -1.35 10.69
CA PHE A 123 -40.90 -0.56 11.43
C PHE A 123 -42.30 -1.18 11.49
N ALA A 124 -42.63 -2.09 10.57
CA ALA A 124 -43.92 -2.80 10.59
C ALA A 124 -43.94 -3.99 11.56
N ASN A 125 -42.77 -4.47 12.01
CA ASN A 125 -42.64 -5.67 12.85
C ASN A 125 -41.81 -5.33 14.11
N PRO A 126 -42.40 -4.70 15.14
CA PRO A 126 -41.66 -4.24 16.31
C PRO A 126 -40.98 -5.39 17.07
N GLU A 127 -41.56 -6.59 17.06
CA GLU A 127 -40.99 -7.78 17.72
C GLU A 127 -39.67 -8.25 17.10
N GLU A 128 -39.51 -8.09 15.79
CA GLU A 128 -38.31 -8.53 15.04
C GLU A 128 -37.48 -7.35 14.54
N PHE A 129 -37.80 -6.13 14.98
CA PHE A 129 -37.23 -4.88 14.48
C PHE A 129 -35.71 -4.94 14.42
N VAL A 130 -35.06 -5.31 15.52
CA VAL A 130 -33.60 -5.31 15.65
C VAL A 130 -32.95 -6.30 14.67
N ILE A 131 -33.49 -7.51 14.54
CA ILE A 131 -32.91 -8.57 13.70
C ILE A 131 -33.07 -8.21 12.22
N ILE A 132 -34.28 -7.83 11.81
CA ILE A 132 -34.58 -7.41 10.43
C ILE A 132 -33.72 -6.19 10.08
N PHE A 133 -33.64 -5.20 10.97
CA PHE A 133 -32.83 -4.00 10.79
C PHE A 133 -31.36 -4.35 10.58
N ILE A 134 -30.74 -5.08 11.52
CA ILE A 134 -29.32 -5.44 11.44
C ILE A 134 -29.03 -6.24 10.17
N ARG A 135 -29.86 -7.24 9.85
CA ARG A 135 -29.69 -8.09 8.67
C ARG A 135 -29.66 -7.29 7.38
N HIS A 136 -30.68 -6.47 7.15
CA HIS A 136 -30.80 -5.71 5.90
C HIS A 136 -29.83 -4.53 5.84
N PHE A 137 -29.57 -3.87 6.98
CA PHE A 137 -28.60 -2.79 7.06
C PHE A 137 -27.18 -3.28 6.77
N THR A 138 -26.74 -4.37 7.41
CA THR A 138 -25.39 -4.91 7.21
C THR A 138 -25.18 -5.48 5.80
N ALA A 139 -26.19 -6.15 5.24
CA ALA A 139 -26.20 -6.57 3.83
C ALA A 139 -26.07 -5.36 2.88
N GLY A 140 -26.83 -4.30 3.15
CA GLY A 140 -26.76 -3.04 2.40
C GLY A 140 -25.38 -2.39 2.47
N VAL A 141 -24.78 -2.31 3.67
CA VAL A 141 -23.42 -1.78 3.89
C VAL A 141 -22.38 -2.62 3.17
N ALA A 142 -22.44 -3.95 3.24
CA ALA A 142 -21.52 -4.84 2.55
C ALA A 142 -21.60 -4.66 1.03
N ALA A 143 -22.81 -4.70 0.46
CA ALA A 143 -23.03 -4.52 -0.97
C ALA A 143 -22.58 -3.13 -1.44
N LEU A 144 -22.94 -2.07 -0.71
CA LEU A 144 -22.52 -0.71 -1.04
C LEU A 144 -21.00 -0.56 -0.99
N THR A 145 -20.33 -1.14 0.00
CA THR A 145 -18.86 -1.11 0.12
C THR A 145 -18.20 -1.78 -1.07
N ILE A 146 -18.69 -2.96 -1.49
CA ILE A 146 -18.18 -3.68 -2.67
C ILE A 146 -18.39 -2.84 -3.94
N ALA A 147 -19.60 -2.29 -4.14
CA ALA A 147 -19.93 -1.50 -5.32
C ALA A 147 -19.11 -0.21 -5.39
N LEU A 148 -18.92 0.49 -4.26
CA LEU A 148 -18.09 1.68 -4.16
C LEU A 148 -16.62 1.37 -4.40
N TYR A 149 -16.12 0.26 -3.88
CA TYR A 149 -14.74 -0.18 -4.11
C TYR A 149 -14.51 -0.49 -5.60
N ASP A 150 -15.42 -1.25 -6.21
CA ASP A 150 -15.34 -1.59 -7.62
C ASP A 150 -15.39 -0.35 -8.52
N ASN A 151 -16.29 0.60 -8.25
CA ASN A 151 -16.39 1.80 -9.07
C ASN A 151 -15.22 2.79 -8.83
N ARG A 152 -14.90 3.08 -7.55
CA ARG A 152 -13.94 4.14 -7.20
C ARG A 152 -12.48 3.69 -7.25
N VAL A 153 -12.18 2.43 -6.94
CA VAL A 153 -10.79 1.93 -6.89
C VAL A 153 -10.49 1.14 -8.15
N ILE A 154 -11.18 0.02 -8.37
CA ILE A 154 -10.92 -0.86 -9.51
C ILE A 154 -11.24 -0.14 -10.82
N GLY A 155 -12.41 0.50 -10.88
CA GLY A 155 -12.92 1.11 -12.09
C GLY A 155 -12.17 2.36 -12.52
N LYS A 156 -11.66 3.16 -11.57
CA LYS A 156 -10.76 4.27 -11.89
C LYS A 156 -9.42 3.77 -12.44
N LYS A 157 -8.81 2.74 -11.85
CA LYS A 157 -7.54 2.19 -12.37
C LYS A 157 -7.70 1.52 -13.74
N VAL A 158 -8.81 0.81 -13.97
CA VAL A 158 -9.16 0.25 -15.29
C VAL A 158 -9.35 1.34 -16.34
N LYS A 159 -10.03 2.45 -16.01
CA LYS A 159 -10.17 3.60 -16.93
C LYS A 159 -8.82 4.23 -17.28
N ALA A 160 -7.90 4.27 -16.31
CA ALA A 160 -6.53 4.76 -16.49
C ALA A 160 -5.57 3.72 -17.11
N GLU A 161 -6.07 2.56 -17.55
CA GLU A 161 -5.28 1.45 -18.10
C GLU A 161 -4.19 0.90 -17.16
N LYS A 162 -4.30 1.16 -15.86
CA LYS A 162 -3.41 0.65 -14.81
C LYS A 162 -3.88 -0.70 -14.29
N PHE A 163 -4.02 -1.68 -15.17
CA PHE A 163 -4.54 -3.02 -14.85
C PHE A 163 -3.69 -3.76 -13.81
N GLU A 164 -2.38 -3.51 -13.81
CA GLU A 164 -1.39 -4.15 -12.94
C GLU A 164 -1.56 -3.79 -11.46
N ASP A 165 -2.16 -2.63 -11.17
CA ASP A 165 -2.36 -2.13 -9.81
C ASP A 165 -3.60 -2.72 -9.13
N VAL A 166 -4.42 -3.51 -9.86
CA VAL A 166 -5.72 -4.07 -9.41
C VAL A 166 -5.89 -5.54 -9.80
N VAL A 167 -4.78 -6.26 -10.02
CA VAL A 167 -4.78 -7.66 -10.48
C VAL A 167 -5.62 -8.55 -9.56
N LEU A 168 -5.38 -8.51 -8.25
CA LEU A 168 -6.09 -9.36 -7.29
C LEU A 168 -7.34 -8.70 -6.71
N ASP A 169 -7.41 -7.36 -6.70
CA ASP A 169 -8.54 -6.60 -6.16
C ASP A 169 -9.87 -7.10 -6.75
N GLY A 170 -9.96 -7.21 -8.08
CA GLY A 170 -11.18 -7.68 -8.75
C GLY A 170 -11.55 -9.13 -8.44
N ILE A 171 -10.56 -10.02 -8.32
CA ILE A 171 -10.81 -11.42 -7.96
C ILE A 171 -11.33 -11.51 -6.52
N CYS A 172 -10.67 -10.83 -5.58
CA CYS A 172 -11.01 -10.94 -4.17
C CYS A 172 -12.37 -10.31 -3.84
N PHE A 173 -12.64 -9.09 -4.33
CA PHE A 173 -13.96 -8.49 -4.18
C PHE A 173 -15.04 -9.20 -4.99
N GLY A 174 -14.69 -9.85 -6.10
CA GLY A 174 -15.60 -10.73 -6.84
C GLY A 174 -16.01 -11.96 -6.02
N ILE A 175 -15.06 -12.62 -5.35
CA ILE A 175 -15.33 -13.75 -4.45
C ILE A 175 -16.20 -13.28 -3.27
N LEU A 176 -15.84 -12.18 -2.62
CA LEU A 176 -16.62 -11.64 -1.49
C LEU A 176 -18.03 -11.20 -1.91
N GLY A 177 -18.18 -10.58 -3.08
CA GLY A 177 -19.49 -10.25 -3.64
C GLY A 177 -20.29 -11.47 -4.06
N SER A 178 -19.64 -12.60 -4.36
CA SER A 178 -20.35 -13.85 -4.71
C SER A 178 -21.02 -14.47 -3.48
N ILE A 179 -20.52 -14.19 -2.27
CA ILE A 179 -21.19 -14.56 -1.01
C ILE A 179 -22.51 -13.78 -0.86
N VAL A 180 -22.59 -12.57 -1.41
CA VAL A 180 -23.80 -11.74 -1.45
C VAL A 180 -24.69 -12.18 -2.63
N PHE A 181 -25.38 -13.32 -2.46
CA PHE A 181 -26.35 -13.85 -3.43
C PHE A 181 -25.79 -14.08 -4.85
N GLY A 182 -24.49 -14.35 -5.00
CA GLY A 182 -23.86 -14.58 -6.29
C GLY A 182 -23.66 -13.32 -7.15
N LEU A 183 -23.99 -12.13 -6.65
CA LEU A 183 -23.94 -10.89 -7.44
C LEU A 183 -22.50 -10.49 -7.82
N GLY A 184 -21.50 -10.94 -7.04
CA GLY A 184 -20.09 -10.71 -7.31
C GLY A 184 -19.51 -11.43 -8.52
N VAL A 185 -20.23 -12.36 -9.16
CA VAL A 185 -19.72 -13.12 -10.31
C VAL A 185 -19.27 -12.20 -11.46
N LEU A 186 -19.97 -11.09 -11.70
CA LEU A 186 -19.58 -10.12 -12.74
C LEU A 186 -18.25 -9.42 -12.41
N ILE A 187 -18.04 -9.04 -11.15
CA ILE A 187 -16.78 -8.47 -10.67
C ILE A 187 -15.67 -9.53 -10.75
N LEU A 188 -15.98 -10.78 -10.41
CA LEU A 188 -15.03 -11.89 -10.49
C LEU A 188 -14.55 -12.14 -11.92
N ILE A 189 -15.48 -12.21 -12.89
CA ILE A 189 -15.14 -12.36 -14.32
C ILE A 189 -14.24 -11.20 -14.77
N LYS A 190 -14.60 -9.96 -14.41
CA LYS A 190 -13.78 -8.78 -14.67
C LYS A 190 -12.38 -8.90 -14.04
N GLY A 191 -12.29 -9.34 -12.78
CA GLY A 191 -11.04 -9.56 -12.07
C GLY A 191 -10.15 -10.61 -12.73
N VAL A 192 -10.74 -11.72 -13.20
CA VAL A 192 -10.04 -12.76 -13.96
C VAL A 192 -9.51 -12.19 -15.28
N LEU A 193 -10.32 -11.43 -16.02
CA LEU A 193 -9.87 -10.79 -17.27
C LEU A 193 -8.74 -9.79 -17.02
N ILE A 194 -8.80 -8.98 -15.96
CA ILE A 194 -7.72 -8.06 -15.56
C ILE A 194 -6.44 -8.84 -15.24
N SER A 195 -6.54 -9.95 -14.51
CA SER A 195 -5.39 -10.81 -14.20
C SER A 195 -4.78 -11.42 -15.45
N VAL A 196 -5.61 -11.99 -16.33
CA VAL A 196 -5.17 -12.56 -17.62
C VAL A 196 -4.47 -11.48 -18.45
N TYR A 197 -5.05 -10.28 -18.54
CA TYR A 197 -4.44 -9.15 -19.24
C TYR A 197 -3.07 -8.79 -18.64
N ALA A 198 -2.98 -8.62 -17.33
CA ALA A 198 -1.75 -8.23 -16.64
C ALA A 198 -0.61 -9.27 -16.78
N PHE A 199 -0.93 -10.57 -16.88
CA PHE A 199 0.07 -11.61 -17.05
C PHE A 199 0.48 -11.88 -18.50
N ILE A 200 -0.42 -11.67 -19.45
CA ILE A 200 -0.16 -11.94 -20.88
C ILE A 200 0.41 -10.69 -21.58
N SER A 201 0.12 -9.46 -21.10
CA SER A 201 0.64 -8.22 -21.70
C SER A 201 2.15 -8.26 -21.96
N GLU A 202 2.61 -7.52 -22.97
CA GLU A 202 4.03 -7.53 -23.36
C GLU A 202 4.95 -7.14 -22.20
N ASP A 203 4.53 -6.14 -21.41
CA ASP A 203 5.22 -5.74 -20.18
C ASP A 203 5.16 -6.83 -19.11
N GLY A 204 4.03 -7.52 -18.98
CA GLY A 204 3.85 -8.66 -18.09
C GLY A 204 4.74 -9.86 -18.46
N GLN A 205 4.98 -10.11 -19.74
CA GLN A 205 5.86 -11.21 -20.19
C GLN A 205 7.35 -10.90 -19.98
N LYS A 206 7.75 -9.63 -20.10
CA LYS A 206 9.14 -9.20 -19.86
C LYS A 206 9.52 -9.25 -18.39
N ARG A 207 8.55 -9.14 -17.48
CA ARG A 207 8.79 -9.13 -16.04
C ARG A 207 9.27 -10.48 -15.50
N ASN A 208 10.24 -10.41 -14.60
CA ASN A 208 10.70 -11.58 -13.86
C ASN A 208 9.63 -12.03 -12.83
N LEU A 209 9.75 -13.24 -12.29
CA LEU A 209 8.79 -13.76 -11.30
C LEU A 209 8.71 -12.89 -10.05
N TYR A 210 9.82 -12.27 -9.65
CA TYR A 210 9.89 -11.39 -8.49
C TYR A 210 9.07 -10.11 -8.69
N GLU A 211 9.20 -9.45 -9.85
CA GLU A 211 8.42 -8.27 -10.26
C GLU A 211 6.93 -8.59 -10.35
N LYS A 212 6.56 -9.77 -10.88
CA LYS A 212 5.17 -10.23 -10.84
C LYS A 212 4.66 -10.38 -9.41
N GLY A 213 5.46 -10.97 -8.53
CA GLY A 213 5.14 -11.07 -7.11
C GLY A 213 5.02 -9.69 -6.44
N LEU A 214 5.83 -8.70 -6.83
CA LEU A 214 5.72 -7.32 -6.33
C LEU A 214 4.39 -6.67 -6.74
N LEU A 215 3.87 -6.94 -7.94
CA LEU A 215 2.53 -6.49 -8.33
C LEU A 215 1.44 -7.11 -7.46
N LEU A 216 1.52 -8.42 -7.24
CA LEU A 216 0.59 -9.12 -6.36
C LEU A 216 0.67 -8.57 -4.93
N LYS A 217 1.88 -8.33 -4.42
CA LYS A 217 2.12 -7.69 -3.12
C LYS A 217 1.43 -6.33 -3.04
N ASN A 218 1.66 -5.45 -4.02
CA ASN A 218 1.07 -4.10 -4.01
C ASN A 218 -0.47 -4.16 -4.04
N SER A 219 -1.03 -5.10 -4.78
CA SER A 219 -2.47 -5.37 -4.78
C SER A 219 -2.94 -5.83 -3.40
N PHE A 220 -2.33 -6.87 -2.80
CA PHE A 220 -2.65 -7.33 -1.44
C PHE A 220 -2.55 -6.20 -0.40
N CYS A 221 -1.47 -5.43 -0.42
CA CYS A 221 -1.28 -4.31 0.49
C CYS A 221 -2.40 -3.26 0.37
N ASN A 222 -3.00 -3.09 -0.80
CA ASN A 222 -4.08 -2.13 -0.99
C ASN A 222 -5.44 -2.61 -0.45
N PHE A 223 -5.70 -3.92 -0.46
CA PHE A 223 -7.03 -4.45 -0.17
C PHE A 223 -7.15 -5.37 1.06
N SER A 224 -6.07 -5.99 1.57
CA SER A 224 -6.19 -7.10 2.54
C SER A 224 -6.99 -6.72 3.80
N SER A 225 -6.69 -5.56 4.40
CA SER A 225 -7.44 -5.06 5.56
C SER A 225 -8.90 -4.76 5.22
N LYS A 226 -9.16 -4.13 4.07
CA LYS A 226 -10.52 -3.76 3.61
C LYS A 226 -11.38 -5.01 3.36
N ALA A 227 -10.80 -6.04 2.75
CA ALA A 227 -11.44 -7.33 2.55
C ALA A 227 -11.71 -8.04 3.88
N GLY A 228 -10.77 -7.99 4.83
CA GLY A 228 -10.98 -8.50 6.18
C GLY A 228 -12.13 -7.81 6.92
N TYR A 229 -12.24 -6.48 6.81
CA TYR A 229 -13.37 -5.72 7.35
C TYR A 229 -14.69 -6.16 6.72
N LEU A 230 -14.71 -6.34 5.40
CA LEU A 230 -15.89 -6.80 4.70
C LEU A 230 -16.30 -8.23 5.13
N ILE A 231 -15.33 -9.12 5.36
CA ILE A 231 -15.59 -10.46 5.93
C ILE A 231 -16.25 -10.33 7.30
N LEU A 232 -15.76 -9.43 8.18
CA LEU A 232 -16.37 -9.21 9.49
C LEU A 232 -17.82 -8.72 9.39
N VAL A 233 -18.11 -7.81 8.46
CA VAL A 233 -19.49 -7.34 8.21
C VAL A 233 -20.38 -8.50 7.73
N LEU A 234 -19.88 -9.36 6.83
CA LEU A 234 -20.62 -10.52 6.33
C LEU A 234 -20.84 -11.59 7.40
N VAL A 235 -19.85 -11.83 8.28
CA VAL A 235 -20.00 -12.77 9.40
C VAL A 235 -20.99 -12.23 10.42
N PHE A 236 -20.92 -10.93 10.72
CA PHE A 236 -21.89 -10.26 11.57
C PHE A 236 -23.31 -10.40 10.98
N GLN A 237 -23.48 -10.15 9.67
CA GLN A 237 -24.75 -10.38 8.98
C GLN A 237 -25.21 -11.85 9.10
N GLY A 238 -24.32 -12.82 8.88
CA GLY A 238 -24.62 -14.25 8.96
C GLY A 238 -25.06 -14.71 10.35
N PHE A 239 -24.44 -14.16 11.40
CA PHE A 239 -24.78 -14.39 12.80
C PHE A 239 -26.22 -13.95 13.10
N PHE A 240 -26.59 -12.72 12.72
CA PHE A 240 -27.96 -12.20 12.94
C PHE A 240 -29.01 -12.78 11.98
N SER A 241 -28.59 -13.33 10.83
CA SER A 241 -29.51 -13.97 9.89
C SER A 241 -29.94 -15.38 10.31
N GLY A 242 -29.33 -15.96 11.35
CA GLY A 242 -29.56 -17.35 11.75
C GLY A 242 -28.99 -18.40 10.78
N ASN A 243 -28.22 -17.97 9.76
CA ASN A 243 -27.62 -18.86 8.77
C ASN A 243 -26.42 -19.64 9.34
N ILE A 244 -25.76 -19.09 10.35
CA ILE A 244 -24.73 -19.80 11.10
C ILE A 244 -25.46 -20.66 12.12
N MET A 245 -25.72 -21.93 11.77
CA MET A 245 -26.33 -22.91 12.66
C MET A 245 -25.40 -23.16 13.86
N VAL A 246 -25.57 -22.37 14.91
CA VAL A 246 -25.13 -22.76 16.25
C VAL A 246 -26.15 -23.79 16.72
N ASN A 247 -25.79 -25.07 16.63
CA ASN A 247 -26.62 -26.25 16.89
C ASN A 247 -27.95 -25.99 17.65
N GLU A 248 -29.05 -26.18 16.92
CA GLU A 248 -30.45 -26.50 17.27
C GLU A 248 -31.24 -25.78 18.39
N THR A 249 -30.65 -25.00 19.29
CA THR A 249 -31.40 -24.16 20.24
C THR A 249 -30.94 -22.72 20.12
N SER A 250 -31.34 -22.12 19.02
CA SER A 250 -30.94 -20.81 18.50
C SER A 250 -30.92 -19.70 19.56
N ALA A 251 -29.77 -19.02 19.68
CA ALA A 251 -29.64 -17.75 20.39
C ALA A 251 -30.73 -16.71 20.00
N LEU A 252 -31.29 -16.82 18.78
CA LEU A 252 -32.41 -16.00 18.31
C LEU A 252 -33.74 -16.26 19.04
N VAL A 253 -34.07 -17.52 19.39
CA VAL A 253 -35.25 -17.85 20.20
C VAL A 253 -35.11 -17.26 21.60
N TYR A 254 -33.89 -17.30 22.14
CA TYR A 254 -33.60 -16.80 23.47
C TYR A 254 -33.66 -15.25 23.57
N ILE A 255 -33.38 -14.50 22.50
CA ILE A 255 -33.52 -13.02 22.50
C ILE A 255 -34.99 -12.62 22.68
N ARG A 256 -35.93 -13.45 22.20
CA ARG A 256 -37.37 -13.20 22.29
C ARG A 256 -37.93 -13.37 23.70
N ASN A 257 -37.27 -14.16 24.56
CA ASN A 257 -37.71 -14.43 25.93
C ASN A 257 -36.73 -13.85 26.97
N PRO A 258 -37.07 -12.72 27.64
CA PRO A 258 -36.18 -12.06 28.60
C PRO A 258 -35.66 -12.91 29.77
N PRO A 259 -36.38 -13.91 30.34
CA PRO A 259 -35.84 -14.70 31.45
C PRO A 259 -34.62 -15.55 31.07
N GLU A 260 -34.35 -15.77 29.77
CA GLU A 260 -33.22 -16.57 29.30
C GLU A 260 -32.05 -15.71 28.77
N PHE A 261 -32.16 -14.38 28.88
CA PHE A 261 -31.10 -13.44 28.47
C PHE A 261 -29.76 -13.71 29.18
N SER A 262 -29.81 -14.21 30.41
CA SER A 262 -28.62 -14.60 31.19
C SER A 262 -27.78 -15.69 30.52
N ILE A 263 -28.39 -16.54 29.68
CA ILE A 263 -27.70 -17.62 28.95
C ILE A 263 -27.03 -17.06 27.68
N ILE A 264 -27.63 -16.08 27.00
CA ILE A 264 -27.09 -15.49 25.75
C ILE A 264 -25.98 -14.50 26.04
N PHE A 265 -26.10 -13.73 27.12
CA PHE A 265 -25.21 -12.61 27.42
C PHE A 265 -23.72 -13.00 27.38
N PRO A 266 -23.28 -14.15 27.96
CA PRO A 266 -21.89 -14.60 27.83
C PRO A 266 -21.43 -14.83 26.39
N TYR A 267 -22.29 -15.40 25.52
CA TYR A 267 -21.97 -15.61 24.11
C TYR A 267 -21.87 -14.30 23.34
N LEU A 268 -22.75 -13.34 23.64
CA LEU A 268 -22.69 -12.01 23.04
C LEU A 268 -21.42 -11.27 23.46
N VAL A 269 -21.06 -11.33 24.75
CA VAL A 269 -19.81 -10.75 25.26
C VAL A 269 -18.60 -11.41 24.60
N ALA A 270 -18.56 -12.74 24.52
CA ALA A 270 -17.50 -13.47 23.83
C ALA A 270 -17.40 -13.08 22.35
N PHE A 271 -18.54 -12.98 21.67
CA PHE A 271 -18.61 -12.52 20.28
C PHE A 271 -18.02 -11.12 20.12
N CYS A 272 -18.41 -10.16 20.98
CA CYS A 272 -17.90 -8.79 20.98
C CYS A 272 -16.39 -8.73 21.27
N VAL A 273 -15.88 -9.55 22.21
CA VAL A 273 -14.45 -9.64 22.50
C VAL A 273 -13.68 -10.17 21.28
N PHE A 274 -14.13 -11.26 20.67
CA PHE A 274 -13.48 -11.79 19.46
C PHE A 274 -13.58 -10.85 18.27
N PHE A 275 -14.71 -10.15 18.13
CA PHE A 275 -14.91 -9.15 17.08
C PHE A 275 -13.96 -7.96 17.25
N THR A 276 -13.80 -7.44 18.47
CA THR A 276 -12.86 -6.34 18.74
C THR A 276 -11.41 -6.75 18.51
N ILE A 277 -11.00 -7.97 18.88
CA ILE A 277 -9.66 -8.50 18.58
C ILE A 277 -9.43 -8.58 17.06
N ALA A 278 -10.42 -9.04 16.30
CA ALA A 278 -10.33 -9.09 14.83
C ALA A 278 -10.18 -7.68 14.24
N VAL A 279 -10.99 -6.71 14.68
CA VAL A 279 -10.91 -5.30 14.24
C VAL A 279 -9.54 -4.70 14.56
N ILE A 280 -9.04 -4.87 15.79
CA ILE A 280 -7.71 -4.37 16.18
C ILE A 280 -6.63 -4.97 15.27
N SER A 281 -6.73 -6.26 14.95
CA SER A 281 -5.79 -6.92 14.06
C SER A 281 -5.80 -6.31 12.64
N LEU A 282 -6.98 -5.98 12.10
CA LEU A 282 -7.11 -5.30 10.80
C LEU A 282 -6.57 -3.86 10.82
N ILE A 283 -6.76 -3.13 11.93
CA ILE A 283 -6.17 -1.80 12.13
C ILE A 283 -4.65 -1.87 12.12
N ILE A 284 -4.06 -2.79 12.89
CA ILE A 284 -2.60 -3.00 12.94
C ILE A 284 -2.07 -3.36 11.56
N ASN A 285 -2.75 -4.24 10.83
CA ASN A 285 -2.39 -4.58 9.45
C ASN A 285 -2.36 -3.33 8.56
N SER A 286 -3.40 -2.50 8.61
CA SER A 286 -3.45 -1.26 7.83
C SER A 286 -2.25 -0.35 8.10
N PHE A 287 -1.79 -0.24 9.35
CA PHE A 287 -0.61 0.54 9.71
C PHE A 287 0.70 -0.07 9.21
N ILE A 288 0.87 -1.39 9.34
CA ILE A 288 2.06 -2.11 8.87
C ILE A 288 2.16 -2.01 7.35
N THR A 289 1.06 -2.30 6.66
CA THR A 289 0.98 -2.29 5.21
C THR A 289 1.24 -0.92 4.62
N HIS A 290 0.77 0.16 5.24
CA HIS A 290 1.11 1.53 4.82
C HIS A 290 2.63 1.79 4.83
N LYS A 291 3.36 1.25 5.82
CA LYS A 291 4.83 1.36 5.87
C LYS A 291 5.54 0.50 4.81
N ILE A 292 4.96 -0.64 4.44
CA ILE A 292 5.53 -1.60 3.48
C ILE A 292 5.23 -1.23 2.03
N TYR A 293 4.11 -0.54 1.79
CA TYR A 293 3.60 -0.25 0.45
C TYR A 293 4.67 0.43 -0.43
N TYR A 294 5.41 1.38 0.12
CA TYR A 294 6.42 2.16 -0.60
C TYR A 294 7.81 1.50 -0.65
N ARG A 295 8.02 0.37 0.02
CA ARG A 295 9.34 -0.28 0.10
C ARG A 295 9.46 -1.43 -0.89
N GLN A 296 10.53 -1.41 -1.68
CA GLN A 296 10.89 -2.49 -2.61
C GLN A 296 11.50 -3.68 -1.90
N THR A 297 12.25 -3.39 -0.84
CA THR A 297 12.89 -4.36 0.03
C THR A 297 12.14 -4.40 1.35
N PHE A 298 11.98 -5.60 1.89
CA PHE A 298 11.28 -5.82 3.14
C PHE A 298 12.11 -6.73 4.02
N ASP A 299 12.04 -6.46 5.31
CA ASP A 299 12.58 -7.33 6.34
C ASP A 299 11.67 -8.55 6.48
N THR A 300 12.28 -9.72 6.64
CA THR A 300 11.61 -10.98 7.04
C THR A 300 10.72 -10.79 8.27
N LYS A 301 11.10 -9.88 9.19
CA LYS A 301 10.30 -9.54 10.37
C LYS A 301 8.90 -9.03 9.99
N HIS A 302 8.77 -8.24 8.92
CA HIS A 302 7.47 -7.75 8.47
C HIS A 302 6.57 -8.89 7.97
N GLY A 303 7.14 -9.82 7.18
CA GLY A 303 6.42 -11.00 6.72
C GLY A 303 5.95 -11.88 7.87
N ILE A 304 6.82 -12.15 8.85
CA ILE A 304 6.49 -12.95 10.05
C ILE A 304 5.40 -12.25 10.89
N SER A 305 5.53 -10.95 11.13
CA SER A 305 4.51 -10.19 11.87
C SER A 305 3.15 -10.25 11.19
N LEU A 306 3.09 -10.13 9.85
CA LEU A 306 1.84 -10.28 9.11
C LEU A 306 1.28 -11.70 9.16
N ILE A 307 2.12 -12.74 9.14
CA ILE A 307 1.65 -14.12 9.31
C ILE A 307 1.04 -14.33 10.69
N ILE A 308 1.70 -13.89 11.77
CA ILE A 308 1.17 -14.03 13.14
C ILE A 308 -0.15 -13.26 13.26
N LEU A 309 -0.20 -12.03 12.76
CA LEU A 309 -1.39 -11.20 12.75
C LEU A 309 -2.52 -11.83 11.93
N GLY A 310 -2.18 -12.42 10.78
CA GLY A 310 -3.09 -13.16 9.92
C GLY A 310 -3.66 -14.39 10.62
N ILE A 311 -2.84 -15.20 11.29
CA ILE A 311 -3.30 -16.37 12.07
C ILE A 311 -4.28 -15.93 13.15
N LEU A 312 -3.93 -14.90 13.93
CA LEU A 312 -4.81 -14.36 14.98
C LEU A 312 -6.14 -13.88 14.40
N ALA A 313 -6.12 -13.07 13.34
CA ALA A 313 -7.34 -12.59 12.70
C ALA A 313 -8.12 -13.71 11.98
N THR A 314 -7.48 -14.78 11.52
CA THR A 314 -8.15 -15.93 10.90
C THR A 314 -8.84 -16.81 11.95
N MET A 315 -8.26 -16.96 13.15
CA MET A 315 -8.92 -17.63 14.28
C MET A 315 -10.24 -16.94 14.63
N PHE A 316 -10.34 -15.62 14.42
CA PHE A 316 -11.56 -14.84 14.64
C PHE A 316 -12.28 -14.56 13.32
N TYR A 317 -13.21 -15.45 12.98
CA TYR A 317 -14.13 -15.31 11.84
C TYR A 317 -13.48 -15.35 10.45
N ALA A 318 -12.29 -15.95 10.33
CA ALA A 318 -11.52 -16.03 9.07
C ALA A 318 -11.18 -14.66 8.44
N SER A 319 -11.32 -13.56 9.18
CA SER A 319 -11.12 -12.20 8.68
C SER A 319 -9.67 -11.91 8.27
N GLY A 320 -8.72 -12.67 8.84
CA GLY A 320 -7.28 -12.60 8.57
C GLY A 320 -6.78 -13.33 7.33
N ILE A 321 -7.62 -14.04 6.56
CA ILE A 321 -7.15 -14.92 5.48
C ILE A 321 -6.28 -14.20 4.44
N PHE A 322 -6.67 -12.98 4.05
CA PHE A 322 -5.90 -12.19 3.08
C PHE A 322 -4.61 -11.62 3.67
N ILE A 323 -4.60 -11.31 4.98
CA ILE A 323 -3.40 -10.87 5.70
C ILE A 323 -2.38 -12.01 5.79
N LEU A 324 -2.87 -13.22 6.07
CA LEU A 324 -2.04 -14.42 6.11
C LEU A 324 -1.37 -14.68 4.75
N ILE A 325 -2.14 -14.61 3.66
CA ILE A 325 -1.61 -14.76 2.29
C ILE A 325 -0.61 -13.64 1.96
N GLU A 326 -0.89 -12.39 2.34
CA GLU A 326 0.04 -11.27 2.19
C GLU A 326 1.38 -11.53 2.91
N GLY A 327 1.33 -11.99 4.15
CA GLY A 327 2.53 -12.34 4.94
C GLY A 327 3.35 -13.46 4.29
N VAL A 328 2.69 -14.53 3.82
CA VAL A 328 3.35 -15.64 3.10
C VAL A 328 3.98 -15.13 1.79
N LEU A 329 3.27 -14.30 1.04
CA LEU A 329 3.77 -13.73 -0.21
C LEU A 329 5.03 -12.89 0.02
N LEU A 330 5.08 -12.09 1.08
CA LEU A 330 6.28 -11.31 1.44
C LEU A 330 7.49 -12.20 1.72
N ILE A 331 7.30 -13.34 2.41
CA ILE A 331 8.40 -14.28 2.68
C ILE A 331 8.88 -14.94 1.39
N ILE A 332 7.95 -15.39 0.54
CA ILE A 332 8.29 -15.99 -0.77
C ILE A 332 9.05 -15.00 -1.64
N LEU A 333 8.61 -13.75 -1.67
CA LEU A 333 9.30 -12.70 -2.39
C LEU A 333 10.69 -12.47 -1.85
N LYS A 334 10.86 -12.43 -0.52
CA LYS A 334 12.17 -12.21 0.10
C LYS A 334 13.17 -13.32 -0.24
N ILE A 335 12.73 -14.57 -0.26
CA ILE A 335 13.56 -15.75 -0.62
C ILE A 335 13.97 -15.70 -2.09
N ASN A 336 13.08 -15.21 -2.96
CA ASN A 336 13.31 -15.15 -4.41
C ASN A 336 13.82 -13.79 -4.89
N ALA A 337 14.23 -12.91 -3.98
CA ALA A 337 14.76 -11.60 -4.34
C ALA A 337 16.09 -11.76 -5.08
N PRO A 338 16.28 -11.13 -6.26
CA PRO A 338 17.56 -11.17 -6.97
C PRO A 338 18.63 -10.40 -6.19
N ASP A 339 19.88 -10.89 -6.22
CA ASP A 339 21.03 -10.24 -5.55
C ASP A 339 21.24 -8.78 -6.01
N GLU A 340 20.80 -8.43 -7.21
CA GLU A 340 20.93 -7.09 -7.80
C GLU A 340 19.97 -6.04 -7.20
N TYR A 341 18.96 -6.45 -6.43
CA TYR A 341 18.07 -5.54 -5.72
C TYR A 341 18.67 -5.18 -4.34
N GLU A 342 19.78 -4.45 -4.36
CA GLU A 342 20.22 -3.70 -3.17
C GLU A 342 19.18 -2.60 -2.84
N ASP A 343 19.11 -2.20 -1.56
CA ASP A 343 18.17 -1.25 -0.92
C ASP A 343 18.14 0.17 -1.54
N LYS A 344 18.10 0.31 -2.86
CA LYS A 344 17.79 1.57 -3.50
C LYS A 344 16.30 1.80 -3.32
N PRO A 345 15.88 2.87 -2.62
CA PRO A 345 14.47 3.24 -2.64
C PRO A 345 14.07 3.35 -4.11
N LEU A 346 12.91 2.79 -4.46
CA LEU A 346 12.31 3.06 -5.76
C LEU A 346 12.37 4.57 -5.94
N ALA A 347 13.19 5.03 -6.88
CA ALA A 347 12.98 6.31 -7.51
C ALA A 347 11.69 6.13 -8.32
N PHE A 348 10.57 6.00 -7.61
CA PHE A 348 9.27 6.20 -8.19
C PHE A 348 9.41 7.58 -8.79
N LYS A 349 9.31 7.65 -10.12
CA LYS A 349 8.94 8.89 -10.78
C LYS A 349 7.58 9.23 -10.23
N GLU A 350 7.55 9.74 -9.01
CA GLU A 350 6.53 10.62 -8.53
C GLU A 350 6.47 11.65 -9.65
N LYS A 351 5.43 11.57 -10.48
CA LYS A 351 5.03 12.69 -11.30
C LYS A 351 4.67 13.78 -10.28
N GLN A 352 5.70 14.41 -9.72
CA GLN A 352 5.56 15.55 -8.82
C GLN A 352 4.89 16.62 -9.67
N GLY A 353 3.62 16.89 -9.38
CA GLY A 353 2.96 18.11 -9.82
C GLY A 353 1.99 18.01 -10.99
N GLU A 354 1.23 16.93 -11.13
CA GLU A 354 -0.19 17.20 -11.41
C GLU A 354 -0.85 17.31 -10.03
N PRO A 355 -1.18 18.53 -9.55
CA PRO A 355 -2.05 18.65 -8.39
C PRO A 355 -3.27 17.76 -8.66
N PHE A 356 -3.73 17.06 -7.63
CA PHE A 356 -5.05 16.46 -7.63
C PHE A 356 -6.04 17.63 -7.72
N ILE A 357 -6.23 18.17 -8.92
CA ILE A 357 -7.37 18.99 -9.25
C ILE A 357 -8.50 17.99 -9.18
N GLU A 358 -9.23 18.03 -8.07
CA GLU A 358 -10.59 17.54 -8.05
C GLU A 358 -11.25 18.20 -9.25
N GLU A 359 -11.48 17.43 -10.32
CA GLU A 359 -12.19 17.91 -11.50
C GLU A 359 -13.58 18.33 -11.02
N GLU A 360 -13.72 19.60 -10.62
CA GLU A 360 -15.00 20.27 -10.64
C GLU A 360 -15.50 20.08 -12.07
N HIS A 361 -16.51 19.24 -12.20
CA HIS A 361 -17.29 19.10 -13.40
C HIS A 361 -17.92 20.46 -13.70
N ILE A 362 -17.18 21.34 -14.38
CA ILE A 362 -17.74 22.44 -15.12
C ILE A 362 -18.53 21.77 -16.25
N TYR A 363 -19.83 21.57 -16.00
CA TYR A 363 -20.82 21.41 -17.04
C TYR A 363 -20.71 22.65 -17.94
N LYS A 364 -19.91 22.56 -19.00
CA LYS A 364 -20.09 23.43 -20.16
C LYS A 364 -21.45 23.05 -20.74
N SER A 365 -22.46 23.86 -20.43
CA SER A 365 -23.70 23.88 -21.19
C SER A 365 -23.31 24.05 -22.66
N LYS A 366 -23.61 23.02 -23.44
CA LYS A 366 -23.55 23.10 -24.89
C LYS A 366 -24.71 24.01 -25.28
N GLU A 367 -24.45 25.31 -25.39
CA GLU A 367 -25.36 26.22 -26.07
C GLU A 367 -25.50 25.72 -27.50
N GLU A 368 -26.71 25.26 -27.82
CA GLU A 368 -27.15 24.97 -29.17
C GLU A 368 -27.11 26.26 -29.97
N SER A 369 -26.10 26.40 -30.83
CA SER A 369 -26.15 27.34 -31.93
C SER A 369 -27.20 26.83 -32.92
N VAL A 370 -28.39 27.43 -32.84
CA VAL A 370 -29.49 27.34 -33.79
C VAL A 370 -28.98 27.67 -35.20
N SER A 371 -28.75 26.64 -36.01
CA SER A 371 -28.57 26.77 -37.45
C SER A 371 -29.94 26.75 -38.11
N LYS A 372 -30.39 27.93 -38.54
CA LYS A 372 -31.56 28.12 -39.40
C LYS A 372 -31.39 27.31 -40.69
N VAL A 373 -32.30 26.38 -40.95
CA VAL A 373 -32.51 25.77 -42.27
C VAL A 373 -33.97 25.98 -42.67
N PRO A 374 -34.28 26.30 -43.94
CA PRO A 374 -35.53 26.93 -44.33
C PRO A 374 -36.68 25.95 -44.42
N PHE A 375 -37.84 26.48 -44.04
CA PHE A 375 -39.19 25.94 -44.18
C PHE A 375 -39.57 25.71 -45.65
N VAL A 376 -40.05 24.52 -45.99
CA VAL A 376 -40.81 24.22 -47.22
C VAL A 376 -42.07 23.45 -46.83
N PRO A 377 -43.28 23.87 -47.23
CA PRO A 377 -44.52 23.32 -46.70
C PRO A 377 -45.21 22.29 -47.63
N HIS A 378 -46.02 21.46 -46.96
CA HIS A 378 -47.18 20.66 -47.40
C HIS A 378 -46.99 19.49 -48.39
N THR A 379 -47.48 18.31 -47.98
CA THR A 379 -48.71 17.73 -48.57
C THR A 379 -49.29 16.61 -47.70
N GLU A 380 -50.63 16.59 -47.65
CA GLU A 380 -51.50 15.60 -47.02
C GLU A 380 -51.47 14.26 -47.78
N HIS A 381 -51.78 13.14 -47.11
CA HIS A 381 -52.71 12.11 -47.62
C HIS A 381 -53.05 11.05 -46.54
N GLU A 382 -54.32 11.06 -46.14
CA GLU A 382 -55.27 9.95 -46.01
C GLU A 382 -54.84 8.52 -45.62
N THR A 383 -55.40 8.10 -44.48
CA THR A 383 -56.22 6.89 -44.24
C THR A 383 -55.94 5.59 -45.03
N LYS A 384 -55.70 4.50 -44.28
CA LYS A 384 -56.45 3.24 -44.44
C LYS A 384 -56.39 2.37 -43.18
N THR A 385 -57.58 2.16 -42.63
CA THR A 385 -58.03 1.10 -41.72
C THR A 385 -57.74 -0.28 -42.30
N ILE A 386 -57.41 -1.26 -41.45
CA ILE A 386 -57.88 -2.67 -41.53
C ILE A 386 -57.82 -3.26 -40.11
N SER A 387 -58.97 -3.75 -39.69
CA SER A 387 -59.29 -4.55 -38.51
C SER A 387 -58.91 -6.02 -38.70
N HIS A 388 -58.57 -6.72 -37.61
CA HIS A 388 -58.98 -8.12 -37.42
C HIS A 388 -59.06 -8.52 -35.94
N GLU A 389 -60.31 -8.72 -35.52
CA GLU A 389 -60.85 -9.72 -34.57
C GLU A 389 -60.01 -10.98 -34.33
N LYS A 390 -59.92 -11.39 -33.04
CA LYS A 390 -60.50 -12.66 -32.55
C LYS A 390 -60.50 -12.78 -31.01
N GLU A 391 -61.71 -12.66 -30.48
CA GLU A 391 -62.42 -13.54 -29.51
C GLU A 391 -61.71 -14.38 -28.41
N GLN A 392 -62.20 -14.11 -27.18
CA GLN A 392 -62.84 -15.00 -26.18
C GLN A 392 -62.06 -16.08 -25.40
N THR A 393 -62.07 -15.96 -24.06
CA THR A 393 -62.90 -16.71 -23.06
C THR A 393 -62.31 -16.44 -21.65
N VAL A 394 -62.98 -15.80 -20.68
CA VAL A 394 -64.11 -16.17 -19.78
C VAL A 394 -63.78 -17.27 -18.74
N SER A 395 -63.67 -16.84 -17.47
CA SER A 395 -64.20 -17.41 -16.20
C SER A 395 -63.56 -16.61 -15.04
N LYS A 396 -64.21 -15.69 -14.31
CA LYS A 396 -65.25 -15.81 -13.26
C LYS A 396 -64.98 -16.95 -12.26
N GLU A 397 -64.61 -16.60 -11.02
CA GLU A 397 -65.54 -16.62 -9.87
C GLU A 397 -64.96 -15.97 -8.60
N GLU A 398 -65.91 -15.61 -7.73
CA GLU A 398 -65.91 -14.68 -6.61
C GLU A 398 -65.48 -15.34 -5.29
N GLY A 399 -65.31 -14.55 -4.22
CA GLY A 399 -65.20 -15.13 -2.88
C GLY A 399 -64.84 -14.16 -1.74
N VAL A 400 -65.77 -13.27 -1.42
CA VAL A 400 -65.80 -12.37 -0.25
C VAL A 400 -65.83 -13.14 1.07
N THR A 401 -65.14 -12.67 2.13
CA THR A 401 -65.67 -12.52 3.52
C THR A 401 -64.65 -11.92 4.52
N GLN A 402 -64.90 -10.68 4.95
CA GLN A 402 -64.82 -10.22 6.35
C GLN A 402 -66.22 -10.48 6.99
N PRO A 403 -66.47 -10.37 8.33
CA PRO A 403 -65.80 -9.53 9.34
C PRO A 403 -65.70 -10.14 10.77
N SER A 404 -65.10 -9.43 11.74
CA SER A 404 -65.77 -9.01 13.00
C SER A 404 -64.81 -8.44 14.07
N GLU A 405 -65.41 -7.72 15.01
CA GLU A 405 -64.91 -6.64 15.87
C GLU A 405 -64.39 -7.09 17.26
N THR A 406 -63.28 -6.47 17.70
CA THR A 406 -63.01 -5.86 19.05
C THR A 406 -63.17 -6.68 20.36
N PRO A 407 -62.86 -6.13 21.56
CA PRO A 407 -61.50 -5.92 22.09
C PRO A 407 -61.32 -6.57 23.48
N PHE A 408 -60.08 -6.90 23.88
CA PHE A 408 -59.79 -7.30 25.27
C PHE A 408 -58.61 -6.50 25.82
N VAL A 409 -58.90 -5.67 26.83
CA VAL A 409 -57.93 -4.95 27.66
C VAL A 409 -57.94 -5.59 29.03
N PRO A 410 -56.79 -6.01 29.58
CA PRO A 410 -56.63 -6.14 31.01
C PRO A 410 -55.69 -5.06 31.56
N GLN A 411 -56.17 -4.40 32.61
CA GLN A 411 -55.46 -3.49 33.49
C GLN A 411 -54.27 -4.20 34.15
N ILE A 412 -53.10 -3.54 34.18
CA ILE A 412 -51.99 -3.92 35.05
C ILE A 412 -51.73 -2.77 36.02
N LYS A 413 -51.78 -3.15 37.30
CA LYS A 413 -51.54 -2.33 38.49
C LYS A 413 -50.12 -1.75 38.49
N GLU A 414 -50.04 -0.45 38.72
CA GLU A 414 -48.85 0.22 39.24
C GLU A 414 -48.58 -0.31 40.66
N LYS A 415 -47.32 -0.69 40.91
CA LYS A 415 -46.82 -1.00 42.24
C LYS A 415 -45.62 -0.11 42.48
N GLU A 416 -45.83 0.88 43.32
CA GLU A 416 -44.81 1.72 43.93
C GLU A 416 -43.75 0.84 44.62
N ILE A 417 -42.48 1.15 44.39
CA ILE A 417 -41.39 0.71 45.26
C ILE A 417 -40.61 1.96 45.63
N SER A 418 -40.69 2.27 46.92
CA SER A 418 -39.99 3.30 47.66
C SER A 418 -38.50 2.99 47.78
N GLU A 419 -37.72 4.06 47.77
CA GLU A 419 -36.35 4.17 48.26
C GLU A 419 -36.29 3.79 49.75
N GLU A 420 -35.25 3.04 50.16
CA GLU A 420 -34.57 3.29 51.43
C GLU A 420 -33.16 2.67 51.43
N GLU A 421 -32.22 3.50 51.87
CA GLU A 421 -30.80 3.25 52.12
C GLU A 421 -30.59 2.28 53.30
N ASP A 422 -29.51 1.48 53.34
CA ASP A 422 -28.36 1.76 54.21
C ASP A 422 -27.30 0.63 54.34
N HIS A 423 -26.05 1.10 54.26
CA HIS A 423 -24.84 0.76 55.02
C HIS A 423 -24.17 -0.65 55.13
N LYS A 424 -22.88 -0.61 54.70
CA LYS A 424 -21.62 -1.00 55.40
C LYS A 424 -21.14 -2.47 55.44
N LYS A 425 -20.00 -2.72 54.78
CA LYS A 425 -18.66 -3.11 55.33
C LYS A 425 -17.75 -3.53 54.15
N ALA A 426 -16.65 -2.85 53.83
CA ALA A 426 -15.32 -2.79 54.47
C ALA A 426 -14.31 -3.85 53.95
N GLU A 427 -13.10 -3.37 53.66
CA GLU A 427 -11.81 -4.07 53.44
C GLU A 427 -11.56 -4.70 52.03
N GLU A 428 -10.40 -4.64 51.38
CA GLU A 428 -9.07 -4.07 51.67
C GLU A 428 -8.20 -4.05 50.37
N LYS A 429 -7.29 -3.07 50.30
CA LYS A 429 -5.90 -3.06 49.74
C LYS A 429 -5.60 -3.42 48.28
N GLY A 430 -4.83 -2.53 47.63
CA GLY A 430 -3.91 -2.90 46.53
C GLY A 430 -3.38 -1.78 45.63
N SER A 431 -2.80 -0.69 46.17
CA SER A 431 -2.13 0.34 45.36
C SER A 431 -0.67 -0.05 45.05
N GLN A 432 -0.34 -0.26 43.78
CA GLN A 432 1.01 -0.49 43.28
C GLN A 432 1.76 0.85 43.11
N LYS A 433 2.91 0.96 43.79
CA LYS A 433 3.88 2.05 43.68
C LYS A 433 4.61 2.02 42.34
N ILE A 434 4.73 3.18 41.70
CA ILE A 434 5.62 3.45 40.56
C ILE A 434 7.03 3.74 41.10
N PRO A 435 8.11 3.23 40.48
CA PRO A 435 9.47 3.38 40.99
C PRO A 435 10.03 4.80 40.83
N PHE A 436 10.69 5.24 41.89
CA PHE A 436 11.38 6.52 42.09
C PHE A 436 12.70 6.54 41.29
N VAL A 437 12.92 7.60 40.50
CA VAL A 437 14.18 7.85 39.76
C VAL A 437 15.16 8.59 40.70
N PRO A 438 16.43 8.15 40.84
CA PRO A 438 17.37 8.80 41.75
C PRO A 438 17.77 10.20 41.27
N ARG A 439 17.68 11.17 42.19
CA ARG A 439 18.20 12.54 42.05
C ARG A 439 19.73 12.47 42.06
N VAL A 440 20.36 12.85 40.95
CA VAL A 440 21.82 13.03 40.86
C VAL A 440 22.17 14.33 41.58
N GLU A 441 22.86 14.22 42.71
CA GLU A 441 23.42 15.35 43.45
C GLU A 441 24.51 16.02 42.58
N GLY A 442 24.30 17.29 42.28
CA GLY A 442 25.24 18.12 41.53
C GLY A 442 26.48 18.42 42.33
N LYS A 443 27.66 18.12 41.76
CA LYS A 443 28.92 18.68 42.23
C LYS A 443 28.89 20.20 42.07
N GLU A 444 29.04 20.92 43.17
CA GLU A 444 29.21 22.37 43.16
C GLU A 444 30.45 22.75 42.35
N LEU A 445 30.24 23.64 41.37
CA LEU A 445 31.28 24.21 40.53
C LEU A 445 32.09 25.22 41.36
N SER A 446 33.40 24.99 41.51
CA SER A 446 34.29 25.85 42.31
C SER A 446 34.27 27.31 41.83
N ASP A 447 34.28 28.27 42.76
CA ASP A 447 34.19 29.71 42.51
C ASP A 447 35.25 30.27 41.54
N ALA A 448 36.41 29.60 41.42
CA ALA A 448 37.43 29.93 40.42
C ALA A 448 36.93 29.88 38.97
N LYS A 449 35.97 29.00 38.66
CA LYS A 449 35.39 28.85 37.32
C LYS A 449 34.31 29.91 37.03
N LYS A 450 33.64 30.42 38.06
CA LYS A 450 32.65 31.51 37.94
C LYS A 450 33.33 32.85 37.65
N GLU A 451 34.55 33.07 38.15
CA GLU A 451 35.33 34.28 37.80
C GLU A 451 35.86 34.28 36.36
N GLU A 452 36.24 33.11 35.83
CA GLU A 452 36.71 32.98 34.44
C GLU A 452 35.59 33.32 33.44
N ILE A 453 34.38 32.83 33.72
CA ILE A 453 33.17 33.12 32.92
C ILE A 453 32.78 34.60 33.02
N LYS A 454 32.90 35.23 34.20
CA LYS A 454 32.67 36.69 34.35
C LYS A 454 33.68 37.53 33.54
N LYS A 455 34.94 37.10 33.44
CA LYS A 455 35.99 37.79 32.66
C LYS A 455 35.77 37.68 31.15
N GLU A 456 35.22 36.56 30.67
CA GLU A 456 34.82 36.44 29.26
C GLU A 456 33.60 37.30 28.91
N ILE A 457 32.59 37.39 29.80
CA ILE A 457 31.39 38.23 29.59
C ILE A 457 31.76 39.72 29.53
N SER A 458 32.76 40.18 30.27
CA SER A 458 33.22 41.58 30.21
C SER A 458 33.98 41.92 28.92
N LYS A 459 34.67 40.96 28.29
CA LYS A 459 35.40 41.20 27.03
C LYS A 459 34.50 41.37 25.81
N ILE A 460 33.26 40.90 25.88
CA ILE A 460 32.28 40.97 24.78
C ILE A 460 31.64 42.37 24.67
N LYS A 461 31.81 43.26 25.67
CA LYS A 461 31.17 44.59 25.69
C LYS A 461 32.00 45.73 25.08
N GLU A 462 33.21 45.49 24.55
CA GLU A 462 34.16 46.60 24.28
C GLU A 462 34.86 46.58 22.90
N GLU A 463 34.30 45.93 21.87
CA GLU A 463 34.77 46.10 20.49
C GLU A 463 33.74 46.82 19.61
N GLU A 464 33.77 48.15 19.64
CA GLU A 464 33.21 49.02 18.60
C GLU A 464 34.34 49.54 17.69
N ILE A 465 34.36 49.15 16.41
CA ILE A 465 35.09 49.90 15.34
C ILE A 465 34.41 49.63 13.97
N PRO A 466 34.59 50.46 12.93
CA PRO A 466 33.89 51.71 12.64
C PRO A 466 33.05 51.67 11.34
N VAL A 467 32.21 52.68 11.18
CA VAL A 467 31.42 52.98 9.98
C VAL A 467 32.32 53.30 8.77
N ILE A 468 32.19 52.55 7.68
CA ILE A 468 32.65 52.95 6.34
C ILE A 468 31.44 53.01 5.40
N LYS A 469 31.14 54.22 4.93
CA LYS A 469 30.26 54.48 3.78
C LYS A 469 31.05 54.18 2.51
N ASP A 470 30.45 53.46 1.55
CA ASP A 470 30.54 53.83 0.15
C ASP A 470 29.48 53.13 -0.73
N LYS A 471 29.10 53.88 -1.78
CA LYS A 471 28.10 53.57 -2.81
C LYS A 471 28.65 52.63 -3.89
N GLU A 472 27.70 52.06 -4.63
CA GLU A 472 27.74 51.65 -6.05
C GLU A 472 27.68 50.15 -6.43
N ARG A 473 26.68 49.92 -7.30
CA ARG A 473 26.53 49.00 -8.44
C ARG A 473 26.19 47.53 -8.21
N GLU A 474 24.93 47.27 -8.58
CA GLU A 474 24.39 46.00 -9.05
C GLU A 474 25.31 45.38 -10.12
N THR A 475 25.74 44.15 -9.87
CA THR A 475 26.13 43.21 -10.92
C THR A 475 25.54 41.84 -10.60
N GLU A 476 24.74 41.34 -11.52
CA GLU A 476 24.20 39.98 -11.54
C GLU A 476 25.34 38.97 -11.40
N LEU A 477 25.23 38.10 -10.39
CA LEU A 477 26.17 37.01 -10.15
C LEU A 477 25.74 35.79 -10.97
N GLU A 478 26.15 35.77 -12.24
CA GLU A 478 26.32 34.50 -12.96
C GLU A 478 27.41 33.69 -12.25
N LEU A 479 27.02 32.55 -11.68
CA LEU A 479 27.94 31.56 -11.13
C LEU A 479 28.85 31.02 -12.26
N LYS A 480 30.01 31.64 -12.46
CA LYS A 480 31.11 31.05 -13.23
C LYS A 480 31.68 29.86 -12.44
N LEU A 481 31.12 28.68 -12.68
CA LEU A 481 31.72 27.40 -12.31
C LEU A 481 33.11 27.36 -12.97
N HIS A 482 34.19 27.30 -12.19
CA HIS A 482 35.55 27.24 -12.71
C HIS A 482 35.67 26.07 -13.69
N GLU A 483 35.93 26.37 -14.98
CA GLU A 483 36.02 25.37 -16.06
C GLU A 483 37.12 24.32 -15.85
N SER A 484 38.03 24.56 -14.89
CA SER A 484 39.11 23.65 -14.50
C SER A 484 38.66 22.45 -13.67
N LEU A 485 37.44 22.45 -13.10
CA LEU A 485 36.96 21.38 -12.22
C LEU A 485 36.28 20.22 -12.95
N LEU A 486 36.12 20.29 -14.27
CA LEU A 486 35.47 19.25 -15.07
C LEU A 486 36.44 18.76 -16.15
N PRO A 487 37.01 17.54 -16.04
CA PRO A 487 37.89 16.97 -17.06
C PRO A 487 37.06 16.42 -18.22
N VAL A 488 36.20 17.26 -18.79
CA VAL A 488 35.29 16.88 -19.88
C VAL A 488 35.71 17.66 -21.13
N ARG A 489 36.35 16.97 -22.07
CA ARG A 489 36.92 17.57 -23.29
C ARG A 489 35.84 18.00 -24.29
N ASP A 490 34.68 17.33 -24.29
CA ASP A 490 33.62 17.57 -25.27
C ASP A 490 32.61 18.65 -24.85
N LYS A 491 32.32 19.58 -25.78
CA LYS A 491 31.38 20.70 -25.58
C LYS A 491 29.94 20.24 -25.29
N LYS A 492 29.52 19.09 -25.84
CA LYS A 492 28.19 18.50 -25.60
C LYS A 492 28.06 17.98 -24.17
N ASP A 493 29.08 17.31 -23.68
CA ASP A 493 29.09 16.74 -22.33
C ASP A 493 29.23 17.83 -21.28
N LYS A 494 29.98 18.92 -21.56
CA LYS A 494 29.96 20.12 -20.70
C LYS A 494 28.55 20.70 -20.55
N LYS A 495 27.73 20.67 -21.59
CA LYS A 495 26.34 21.17 -21.54
C LYS A 495 25.44 20.25 -20.73
N LEU A 496 25.55 18.93 -20.92
CA LEU A 496 24.85 17.91 -20.12
C LEU A 496 25.24 17.95 -18.65
N VAL A 497 26.53 18.10 -18.34
CA VAL A 497 27.01 18.25 -16.97
C VAL A 497 26.53 19.57 -16.38
N LYS A 498 26.58 20.70 -17.10
CA LYS A 498 25.96 21.95 -16.65
C LYS A 498 24.46 21.80 -16.38
N GLU A 499 23.75 21.05 -17.20
CA GLU A 499 22.31 20.81 -17.05
C GLU A 499 22.01 19.83 -15.89
N TYR A 500 22.87 18.86 -15.65
CA TYR A 500 22.79 17.92 -14.53
C TYR A 500 23.09 18.61 -13.21
N PHE A 501 24.14 19.42 -13.16
CA PHE A 501 24.47 20.25 -12.00
C PHE A 501 23.43 21.36 -11.80
N SER A 502 22.89 21.98 -12.85
CA SER A 502 21.79 22.93 -12.64
C SER A 502 20.55 22.22 -12.10
N LYS A 503 20.24 20.99 -12.53
CA LYS A 503 19.14 20.17 -11.97
C LYS A 503 19.36 19.68 -10.54
N ILE A 504 20.62 19.53 -10.09
CA ILE A 504 20.96 19.15 -8.71
C ILE A 504 21.07 20.37 -7.78
N PHE A 505 21.63 21.48 -8.28
CA PHE A 505 21.93 22.69 -7.50
C PHE A 505 20.89 23.81 -7.66
N THR A 506 19.89 23.63 -8.52
CA THR A 506 18.60 24.32 -8.43
C THR A 506 17.60 23.24 -8.03
N VAL A 507 16.83 23.37 -6.96
CA VAL A 507 15.88 24.46 -6.76
C VAL A 507 15.70 24.69 -5.25
N LEU A 508 16.49 25.58 -4.66
CA LEU A 508 16.01 26.30 -3.48
C LEU A 508 14.72 27.01 -3.90
N SER A 509 13.61 26.74 -3.22
CA SER A 509 12.32 27.34 -3.56
C SER A 509 12.42 28.87 -3.52
N LYS A 510 11.56 29.55 -4.29
CA LYS A 510 11.53 31.03 -4.28
C LYS A 510 11.30 31.56 -2.85
N ASP A 511 10.50 30.85 -2.07
CA ASP A 511 10.19 31.18 -0.67
C ASP A 511 11.41 31.07 0.22
N VAL A 512 12.18 29.97 0.10
CA VAL A 512 13.44 29.76 0.81
C VAL A 512 14.45 30.86 0.48
N LYS A 513 14.60 31.21 -0.81
CA LYS A 513 15.50 32.30 -1.22
C LYS A 513 15.06 33.65 -0.65
N LYS A 514 13.75 33.89 -0.55
CA LYS A 514 13.20 35.11 0.04
C LYS A 514 13.47 35.16 1.55
N GLN A 515 13.20 34.06 2.27
CA GLN A 515 13.51 33.92 3.69
C GLN A 515 14.99 34.18 4.01
N ILE A 516 15.93 33.67 3.21
CA ILE A 516 17.37 33.93 3.39
C ILE A 516 17.73 35.39 3.09
N LYS A 517 17.05 36.03 2.12
CA LYS A 517 17.24 37.44 1.83
C LYS A 517 16.78 38.32 2.98
N ASP A 518 15.66 37.96 3.60
CA ASP A 518 15.02 38.69 4.70
C ASP A 518 15.78 38.55 6.04
N LEU A 519 16.71 37.58 6.16
CA LEU A 519 17.63 37.51 7.30
C LEU A 519 18.61 38.70 7.31
N ASN A 520 18.71 39.40 8.43
CA ASN A 520 19.63 40.52 8.65
C ASN A 520 21.07 40.05 8.94
N ILE A 521 21.64 39.26 8.02
CA ILE A 521 22.97 38.65 8.15
C ILE A 521 23.90 39.12 7.04
N SER A 522 25.21 38.98 7.25
CA SER A 522 26.23 39.44 6.31
C SER A 522 26.12 38.70 4.96
N LYS A 523 26.54 39.36 3.87
CA LYS A 523 26.57 38.72 2.52
C LYS A 523 27.43 37.45 2.48
N LYS A 524 28.45 37.37 3.35
CA LYS A 524 29.34 36.20 3.45
C LYS A 524 28.60 35.00 4.06
N GLU A 525 27.88 35.21 5.16
CA GLU A 525 27.07 34.15 5.80
C GLU A 525 25.92 33.69 4.91
N LYS A 526 25.27 34.60 4.17
CA LYS A 526 24.24 34.21 3.18
C LYS A 526 24.79 33.21 2.16
N LYS A 527 26.04 33.38 1.72
CA LYS A 527 26.68 32.46 0.78
C LYS A 527 26.99 31.10 1.40
N GLU A 528 27.37 31.05 2.68
CA GLU A 528 27.65 29.80 3.39
C GLU A 528 26.36 28.98 3.61
N ILE A 529 25.29 29.62 4.09
CA ILE A 529 23.98 28.98 4.26
C ILE A 529 23.46 28.42 2.93
N LEU A 530 23.64 29.16 1.82
CA LEU A 530 23.25 28.67 0.49
C LEU A 530 24.06 27.45 0.03
N LYS A 531 25.34 27.33 0.43
CA LYS A 531 26.16 26.15 0.12
C LYS A 531 25.69 24.94 0.91
N GLU A 532 25.37 25.10 2.19
CA GLU A 532 24.89 24.00 3.05
C GLU A 532 23.52 23.50 2.59
N LEU A 533 22.61 24.42 2.26
CA LEU A 533 21.28 24.09 1.77
C LEU A 533 21.28 23.34 0.44
N ALA A 534 22.31 23.51 -0.38
CA ALA A 534 22.44 22.80 -1.65
C ALA A 534 22.57 21.27 -1.49
N PHE A 535 22.98 20.79 -0.31
CA PHE A 535 23.13 19.37 -0.01
C PHE A 535 21.94 18.76 0.73
N LEU A 536 20.92 19.55 1.06
CA LEU A 536 19.74 19.12 1.81
C LEU A 536 18.54 18.90 0.91
N ASN A 537 17.67 17.96 1.27
CA ASN A 537 16.37 17.78 0.59
C ASN A 537 15.40 18.92 0.96
N LYS A 538 14.28 19.06 0.25
CA LYS A 538 13.35 20.21 0.42
C LYS A 538 12.82 20.37 1.85
N GLU A 539 12.49 19.28 2.53
CA GLU A 539 12.00 19.32 3.91
C GLU A 539 13.11 19.72 4.88
N GLN A 540 14.30 19.15 4.72
CA GLN A 540 15.49 19.52 5.48
C GLN A 540 15.91 20.97 5.24
N GLN A 541 15.77 21.49 4.01
CA GLN A 541 16.02 22.90 3.70
C GLN A 541 15.07 23.82 4.49
N ILE A 542 13.78 23.50 4.52
CA ILE A 542 12.77 24.28 5.27
C ILE A 542 13.06 24.22 6.78
N ASN A 543 13.32 23.03 7.32
CA ASN A 543 13.61 22.86 8.74
C ASN A 543 14.90 23.59 9.13
N TYR A 544 15.94 23.51 8.30
CA TYR A 544 17.21 24.21 8.53
C TYR A 544 17.02 25.73 8.53
N ILE A 545 16.28 26.28 7.56
CA ILE A 545 16.04 27.72 7.48
C ILE A 545 15.18 28.20 8.65
N ASN A 546 14.16 27.44 9.03
CA ASN A 546 13.34 27.79 10.19
C ASN A 546 14.19 27.80 11.47
N ALA A 547 15.06 26.81 11.66
CA ALA A 547 16.00 26.76 12.79
C ALA A 547 16.99 27.95 12.77
N MET A 548 17.47 28.34 11.59
CA MET A 548 18.32 29.52 11.42
C MET A 548 17.56 30.83 11.70
N ILE A 549 16.32 30.96 11.22
CA ILE A 549 15.46 32.11 11.51
C ILE A 549 15.21 32.22 13.01
N SER A 550 14.93 31.11 13.71
CA SER A 550 14.77 31.14 15.16
C SER A 550 16.05 31.55 15.88
N LEU A 551 17.22 31.05 15.45
CA LEU A 551 18.52 31.47 16.03
C LEU A 551 18.72 32.98 15.94
N TYR A 552 18.46 33.59 14.78
CA TYR A 552 18.66 35.03 14.58
C TYR A 552 17.52 35.90 15.15
N LYS A 553 16.34 35.32 15.42
CA LYS A 553 15.21 36.06 16.04
C LYS A 553 15.28 36.12 17.56
N GLU A 554 15.93 35.16 18.22
CA GLU A 554 16.00 35.08 19.69
C GLU A 554 16.97 36.07 20.34
N GLU A 555 17.39 37.13 19.61
CA GLU A 555 18.33 38.17 20.08
C GLU A 555 19.61 37.59 20.72
N LEU A 556 20.06 36.43 20.25
CA LEU A 556 21.31 35.83 20.69
C LEU A 556 22.48 36.72 20.22
N PRO A 557 23.49 36.98 21.08
CA PRO A 557 24.71 37.64 20.65
C PRO A 557 25.34 36.91 19.45
N ASP A 558 25.80 37.66 18.44
CA ASP A 558 26.38 37.11 17.20
C ASP A 558 27.53 36.13 17.48
N THR A 559 28.26 36.35 18.58
CA THR A 559 29.34 35.48 19.07
C THR A 559 28.86 34.07 19.43
N LEU A 560 27.67 33.93 20.02
CA LEU A 560 27.09 32.63 20.38
C LEU A 560 26.52 31.91 19.15
N ILE A 561 25.93 32.65 18.22
CA ILE A 561 25.43 32.08 16.95
C ILE A 561 26.60 31.48 16.15
N ALA A 562 27.73 32.19 16.08
CA ALA A 562 28.93 31.70 15.42
C ALA A 562 29.49 30.42 16.07
N ARG A 563 29.45 30.33 17.41
CA ARG A 563 29.89 29.13 18.15
C ARG A 563 29.00 27.93 17.86
N VAL A 564 27.67 28.10 17.90
CA VAL A 564 26.72 27.02 17.60
C VAL A 564 26.88 26.48 16.17
N LYS A 565 27.11 27.37 15.19
CA LYS A 565 27.37 26.97 13.79
C LYS A 565 28.64 26.16 13.61
N ASN A 566 29.69 26.46 14.39
CA ASN A 566 30.99 25.84 14.25
C ASN A 566 31.12 24.48 14.96
N LEU A 567 30.03 23.95 15.53
CA LEU A 567 29.99 22.64 16.18
C LEU A 567 30.15 21.52 15.15
N ARG A 568 31.30 20.82 15.18
CA ARG A 568 31.77 19.91 14.12
C ARG A 568 30.82 18.77 13.75
N ASN A 569 29.94 18.33 14.65
CA ASN A 569 29.10 17.14 14.47
C ASN A 569 27.59 17.41 14.53
N ILE A 570 27.15 18.67 14.53
CA ILE A 570 25.72 18.97 14.58
C ILE A 570 25.10 18.88 13.20
N LYS A 571 24.33 17.82 12.98
CA LYS A 571 23.46 17.72 11.80
C LYS A 571 22.37 18.81 11.86
N PRO A 572 21.87 19.30 10.71
CA PRO A 572 20.77 20.26 10.63
C PRO A 572 19.55 19.93 11.50
N GLU A 573 19.22 18.64 11.61
CA GLU A 573 18.10 18.12 12.41
C GLU A 573 18.28 18.33 13.93
N HIS A 574 19.52 18.48 14.40
CA HIS A 574 19.83 18.74 15.79
C HIS A 574 19.83 20.23 16.13
N LEU A 575 19.98 21.11 15.13
CA LEU A 575 19.98 22.57 15.32
C LEU A 575 18.66 23.04 15.96
N GLU A 576 17.53 22.51 15.51
CA GLU A 576 16.21 22.83 16.06
C GLU A 576 16.10 22.48 17.55
N LYS A 577 16.66 21.34 17.97
CA LYS A 577 16.66 20.92 19.38
C LYS A 577 17.54 21.83 20.23
N VAL A 578 18.70 22.22 19.71
CA VAL A 578 19.60 23.16 20.38
C VAL A 578 18.92 24.51 20.58
N VAL A 579 18.24 25.04 19.54
CA VAL A 579 17.49 26.29 19.63
C VAL A 579 16.37 26.20 20.65
N ASN A 580 15.55 25.14 20.59
CA ASN A 580 14.46 24.96 21.53
C ASN A 580 14.96 24.87 22.98
N GLN A 581 16.14 24.32 23.24
CA GLN A 581 16.74 24.32 24.57
C GLN A 581 17.25 25.71 24.98
N LEU A 582 17.94 26.42 24.07
CA LEU A 582 18.41 27.79 24.32
C LEU A 582 17.27 28.76 24.64
N LYS A 583 16.09 28.57 24.06
CA LYS A 583 14.91 29.43 24.26
C LYS A 583 14.47 29.54 25.72
N TYR A 584 14.66 28.48 26.52
CA TYR A 584 14.21 28.41 27.91
C TYR A 584 15.33 28.68 28.93
N MET A 585 16.52 29.04 28.45
CA MET A 585 17.71 29.29 29.29
C MET A 585 17.96 30.79 29.46
N ASP A 586 18.47 31.18 30.62
CA ASP A 586 18.95 32.56 30.82
C ASP A 586 20.26 32.84 30.05
N ALA A 587 20.71 34.10 30.04
CA ALA A 587 21.88 34.50 29.26
C ALA A 587 23.17 33.77 29.67
N GLN A 588 23.30 33.40 30.95
CA GLN A 588 24.47 32.70 31.46
C GLN A 588 24.38 31.20 31.15
N GLU A 589 23.21 30.60 31.36
CA GLU A 589 22.92 29.20 31.03
C GLU A 589 23.12 28.93 29.53
N LYS A 590 22.73 29.87 28.65
CA LYS A 590 22.97 29.79 27.20
C LYS A 590 24.46 29.64 26.89
N VAL A 591 25.32 30.43 27.55
CA VAL A 591 26.78 30.37 27.37
C VAL A 591 27.34 29.04 27.88
N GLU A 592 26.95 28.63 29.08
CA GLU A 592 27.39 27.37 29.69
C GLU A 592 26.95 26.16 28.86
N PHE A 593 25.74 26.18 28.31
CA PHE A 593 25.22 25.13 27.45
C PHE A 593 25.97 25.04 26.11
N ILE A 594 26.32 26.16 25.50
CA ILE A 594 27.13 26.18 24.27
C ILE A 594 28.54 25.64 24.53
N ILE A 595 29.18 26.02 25.63
CA ILE A 595 30.49 25.48 26.04
C ILE A 595 30.40 23.97 26.27
N PHE A 596 29.31 23.50 26.86
CA PHE A 596 29.04 22.07 27.04
C PHE A 596 28.93 21.35 25.69
N LEU A 597 28.19 21.91 24.74
CA LEU A 597 28.08 21.36 23.38
C LEU A 597 29.43 21.34 22.67
N GLU A 598 30.24 22.39 22.75
CA GLU A 598 31.58 22.41 22.14
C GLU A 598 32.50 21.31 22.69
N LYS A 599 32.31 20.93 23.94
CA LYS A 599 33.11 19.87 24.58
C LYS A 599 32.64 18.47 24.22
N HIS A 600 31.37 18.28 23.83
CA HIS A 600 30.72 16.96 23.76
C HIS A 600 30.04 16.64 22.42
N ALA A 601 29.90 17.62 21.51
CA ALA A 601 29.50 17.42 20.13
C ALA A 601 30.70 16.98 19.30
#